data_AF-A0AAW5KJQ0-F1
#
_entry.id   AF-A0AAW5KJQ0-F1
#
_cell.length_a   1.000
_cell.length_b   1.000
_cell.length_c   1.000
_cell.angle_alpha   90.00
_cell.angle_beta   90.00
_cell.angle_gamma   90.00
#
_symmetry.space_group_name_H-M   'P 1'
#
loop_
_entity.id
_entity.type
_entity.pdbx_description
1 polymer ?
#
loop_
_entity_poly.entity_id
_entity_poly.type
_entity_poly.pdbx_seq_one_letter_code
_entity_poly.pdbx_strand_id
1 'polypeptide(L)'
;MFDGWAADCATGSVLENACYCEKLPAGARPVARTFYLENSGAGKALCEEGGDSVPGGRAGGRIFVGIDTVPGFFTVEGSTLLWDELCAVRGLDEEDLQNFASVAQHVVARERPGRPVGGDCPRLFPAFPLCYNGGES
;
A
#
# COMPACT_ATOMS: atom_id res chain seq x y z
N MET A 1 -5.59 8.43 16.00
CA MET A 1 -4.59 9.44 15.63
C MET A 1 -3.34 8.67 15.24
N PHE A 2 -2.86 8.83 14.01
CA PHE A 2 -1.68 8.11 13.52
C PHE A 2 -0.42 8.76 14.09
N ASP A 3 0.55 7.95 14.46
CA ASP A 3 1.83 8.44 14.97
C ASP A 3 2.62 9.03 13.80
N GLY A 4 3.00 10.32 13.89
CA GLY A 4 3.79 10.99 12.85
C GLY A 4 5.06 10.20 12.47
N TRP A 5 5.62 9.47 13.44
CA TRP A 5 6.74 8.55 13.24
C TRP A 5 6.52 7.50 12.14
N ALA A 6 5.32 6.91 12.03
CA ALA A 6 5.06 5.90 11.01
C ALA A 6 5.06 6.50 9.60
N ALA A 7 4.52 7.72 9.46
CA ALA A 7 4.58 8.48 8.20
C ALA A 7 6.02 8.92 7.89
N ASP A 8 6.80 9.27 8.91
CA ASP A 8 8.23 9.59 8.76
C ASP A 8 9.03 8.37 8.29
N CYS A 9 8.77 7.18 8.83
CA CYS A 9 9.40 5.93 8.37
C CYS A 9 9.06 5.61 6.91
N ALA A 10 7.79 5.79 6.50
CA ALA A 10 7.39 5.60 5.10
C ALA A 10 8.05 6.64 4.18
N THR A 11 8.15 7.89 4.64
CA THR A 11 8.87 8.97 3.93
C THR A 11 10.36 8.65 3.80
N GLY A 12 11.00 8.19 4.87
CA GLY A 12 12.40 7.76 4.87
C GLY A 12 12.64 6.61 3.89
N SER A 13 11.71 5.65 3.83
CA SER A 13 11.79 4.51 2.88
C SER A 13 11.79 4.96 1.42
N VAL A 14 11.07 6.04 1.09
CA VAL A 14 11.10 6.65 -0.25
C VAL A 14 12.44 7.33 -0.50
N LEU A 15 12.92 8.14 0.45
CA LEU A 15 14.13 8.95 0.28
C LEU A 15 15.42 8.12 0.25
N GLU A 16 15.46 7.02 1.00
CA GLU A 16 16.62 6.12 1.09
C GLU A 16 16.67 5.10 -0.05
N ASN A 17 15.56 4.91 -0.78
CA ASN A 17 15.50 4.00 -1.90
C ASN A 17 15.56 4.77 -3.23
N ALA A 18 16.67 4.63 -3.94
CA ALA A 18 16.92 5.33 -5.21
C ALA A 18 15.77 5.16 -6.21
N CYS A 19 15.18 3.95 -6.33
CA CYS A 19 14.12 3.70 -7.30
C CYS A 19 12.81 4.44 -7.01
N TYR A 20 12.59 4.92 -5.78
CA TYR A 20 11.43 5.75 -5.45
C TYR A 20 11.80 7.23 -5.32
N CYS A 21 13.03 7.52 -4.87
CA CYS A 21 13.54 8.88 -4.72
C CYS A 21 13.66 9.59 -6.09
N GLU A 22 14.14 8.89 -7.11
CA GLU A 22 14.29 9.42 -8.47
C GLU A 22 12.94 9.78 -9.12
N LYS A 23 11.86 9.14 -8.69
CA LYS A 23 10.49 9.38 -9.16
C LYS A 23 9.84 10.61 -8.54
N LEU A 24 10.46 11.22 -7.54
CA LEU A 24 9.94 12.44 -6.93
C LEU A 24 10.11 13.62 -7.89
N PRO A 25 9.09 14.46 -8.08
CA PRO A 25 9.25 15.73 -8.80
C PRO A 25 10.36 16.58 -8.15
N ALA A 26 11.05 17.38 -8.95
CA ALA A 26 12.15 18.21 -8.48
C ALA A 26 11.74 19.09 -7.26
N GLY A 27 12.42 18.87 -6.12
CA GLY A 27 12.16 19.59 -4.87
C GLY A 27 10.89 19.17 -4.13
N ALA A 28 10.16 18.17 -4.62
CA ALA A 28 9.00 17.62 -3.93
C ALA A 28 9.44 16.73 -2.75
N ARG A 29 8.52 16.58 -1.78
CA ARG A 29 8.66 15.63 -0.69
C ARG A 29 7.66 14.49 -0.86
N PRO A 30 7.97 13.28 -0.36
CA PRO A 30 7.02 12.20 -0.28
C PRO A 30 5.78 12.61 0.53
N VAL A 31 4.61 12.10 0.15
CA VAL A 31 3.34 12.35 0.85
C VAL A 31 2.82 11.02 1.36
N ALA A 32 3.41 10.60 2.48
CA ALA A 32 3.09 9.35 3.15
C ALA A 32 1.78 9.44 3.94
N ARG A 33 0.95 8.40 3.80
CA ARG A 33 -0.25 8.16 4.60
C ARG A 33 -0.13 6.78 5.22
N THR A 34 -0.36 6.71 6.53
CA THR A 34 -0.33 5.45 7.27
C THR A 34 -1.66 5.21 7.93
N PHE A 35 -2.13 3.96 7.88
CA PHE A 35 -3.37 3.56 8.54
C PHE A 35 -3.40 2.07 8.87
N TYR A 36 -4.28 1.70 9.80
CA TYR A 36 -4.65 0.29 9.99
C TYR A 36 -5.91 0.01 9.20
N LEU A 37 -5.93 -1.12 8.48
CA LEU A 37 -7.13 -1.56 7.79
C LEU A 37 -8.22 -1.86 8.83
N GLU A 38 -9.42 -1.35 8.58
CA GLU A 38 -10.57 -1.70 9.40
C GLU A 38 -10.95 -3.17 9.16
N ASN A 39 -11.15 -3.91 10.24
CA ASN A 39 -11.70 -5.27 10.19
C ASN A 39 -13.23 -5.20 9.99
N SER A 40 -13.64 -4.62 8.86
CA SER A 40 -15.03 -4.41 8.47
C SER A 40 -15.12 -4.41 6.93
N GLY A 41 -16.31 -4.68 6.38
CA GLY A 41 -16.53 -4.69 4.93
C GLY A 41 -15.53 -5.57 4.17
N ALA A 42 -14.89 -5.02 3.14
CA ALA A 42 -13.88 -5.71 2.33
C ALA A 42 -12.58 -6.02 3.11
N GLY A 43 -12.26 -5.24 4.15
CA GLY A 43 -11.09 -5.47 5.00
C GLY A 43 -11.23 -6.69 5.91
N LYS A 44 -12.46 -7.15 6.16
CA LYS A 44 -12.72 -8.32 7.00
C LYS A 44 -12.11 -9.60 6.42
N ALA A 45 -12.29 -9.86 5.12
CA ALA A 45 -11.71 -11.04 4.46
C ALA A 45 -10.18 -11.04 4.57
N LEU A 46 -9.55 -9.87 4.38
CA LEU A 46 -8.10 -9.71 4.50
C LEU A 46 -7.60 -9.92 5.93
N CYS A 47 -8.34 -9.44 6.94
CA CYS A 47 -8.01 -9.62 8.36
C CYS A 47 -8.22 -11.07 8.84
N GLU A 48 -9.21 -11.78 8.30
CA GLU A 48 -9.53 -13.17 8.65
C GLU A 48 -8.59 -14.17 7.93
N GLU A 49 -8.24 -13.91 6.67
CA GLU A 49 -7.29 -14.71 5.89
C GLU A 49 -5.82 -14.36 6.20
N GLY A 50 -5.56 -13.15 6.71
CA GLY A 50 -4.24 -12.67 7.16
C GLY A 50 -3.64 -13.42 8.35
N GLY A 51 -4.22 -14.57 8.72
CA GLY A 51 -3.67 -15.57 9.61
C GLY A 51 -2.43 -16.30 9.06
N ASP A 52 -1.62 -15.65 8.21
CA ASP A 52 -0.22 -16.03 8.07
C ASP A 52 0.44 -15.67 9.41
N SER A 53 0.41 -16.64 10.31
CA SER A 53 1.15 -16.67 11.56
C SER A 53 2.64 -16.64 11.24
N VAL A 54 3.16 -15.47 10.86
CA VAL A 54 4.58 -15.17 10.93
C VAL A 54 4.95 -15.32 12.40
N PRO A 55 5.92 -16.19 12.78
CA PRO A 55 6.37 -16.28 14.15
C PRO A 55 6.96 -14.93 14.57
N GLY A 56 6.24 -14.19 15.41
CA GLY A 56 6.57 -12.79 15.76
C GLY A 56 5.59 -11.72 15.24
N GLY A 57 4.56 -12.12 14.47
CA GLY A 57 3.48 -11.23 14.06
C GLY A 57 2.71 -10.66 15.26
N ARG A 58 2.48 -9.35 15.26
CA ARG A 58 1.80 -8.63 16.33
C ARG A 58 0.43 -9.26 16.59
N ALA A 59 0.25 -9.86 17.77
CA ALA A 59 -1.01 -10.49 18.16
C ALA A 59 -2.18 -9.48 18.05
N GLY A 60 -3.15 -9.76 17.18
CA GLY A 60 -4.39 -8.98 17.11
C GLY A 60 -4.90 -8.55 15.73
N GLY A 61 -4.62 -9.27 14.64
CA GLY A 61 -5.42 -9.23 13.39
C GLY A 61 -5.56 -7.87 12.69
N ARG A 62 -4.68 -6.91 12.99
CA ARG A 62 -4.69 -5.57 12.38
C ARG A 62 -3.64 -5.51 11.30
N ILE A 63 -4.05 -5.15 10.10
CA ILE A 63 -3.16 -4.95 8.96
C ILE A 63 -2.74 -3.50 8.96
N PHE A 64 -1.44 -3.23 8.99
CA PHE A 64 -0.90 -1.89 8.85
C PHE A 64 -0.58 -1.63 7.38
N VAL A 65 -0.89 -0.42 6.91
CA VAL A 65 -0.65 0.02 5.54
C VAL A 65 0.00 1.41 5.59
N GLY A 66 1.14 1.55 4.92
CA GLY A 66 1.76 2.84 4.62
C GLY A 66 1.81 3.02 3.10
N ILE A 67 1.36 4.16 2.58
CA ILE A 67 1.39 4.46 1.15
C ILE A 67 1.94 5.86 0.96
N ASP A 68 2.90 6.01 0.05
CA ASP A 68 3.27 7.29 -0.50
C ASP A 68 2.54 7.54 -1.82
N THR A 69 1.81 8.66 -1.87
CA THR A 69 0.96 8.99 -3.01
C THR A 69 1.70 9.62 -4.19
N VAL A 70 3.01 9.91 -4.04
CA VAL A 70 3.81 10.52 -5.12
C VAL A 70 4.54 9.47 -5.96
N PRO A 71 5.50 8.67 -5.44
CA PRO A 71 6.17 7.64 -6.22
C PRO A 71 5.44 6.28 -6.19
N GLY A 72 4.29 6.19 -5.50
CA GLY A 72 3.54 4.94 -5.37
C GLY A 72 4.20 3.88 -4.47
N PHE A 73 5.11 4.29 -3.58
CA PHE A 73 5.67 3.41 -2.56
C PHE A 73 4.57 2.93 -1.62
N PHE A 74 4.65 1.67 -1.18
CA PHE A 74 3.79 1.19 -0.12
C PHE A 74 4.49 0.15 0.75
N THR A 75 4.00 0.02 1.97
CA THR A 75 4.35 -1.03 2.92
C THR A 75 3.09 -1.63 3.53
N VAL A 76 3.06 -2.96 3.68
CA VAL A 76 1.96 -3.67 4.34
C VAL A 76 2.53 -4.63 5.36
N GLU A 77 2.07 -4.52 6.60
CA GLU A 77 2.39 -5.47 7.66
C GLU A 77 1.13 -6.23 8.08
N GLY A 78 1.23 -7.56 8.16
CA GLY A 78 0.13 -8.41 8.63
C GLY A 78 -0.80 -8.95 7.54
N SER A 79 -0.51 -8.74 6.26
CA SER A 79 -1.22 -9.45 5.17
C SER A 79 -0.38 -9.56 3.90
N THR A 80 0.05 -10.78 3.57
CA THR A 80 0.73 -11.08 2.30
C THR A 80 -0.23 -10.96 1.12
N LEU A 81 -1.52 -11.21 1.33
CA LEU A 81 -2.57 -11.08 0.32
C LEU A 81 -2.78 -9.62 -0.11
N LEU A 82 -2.91 -8.71 0.87
CA LEU A 82 -3.05 -7.29 0.57
C LEU A 82 -1.76 -6.73 -0.07
N TRP A 83 -0.59 -7.18 0.37
CA TRP A 83 0.67 -6.82 -0.26
C TRP A 83 0.67 -7.18 -1.76
N ASP A 84 0.32 -8.42 -2.11
CA ASP A 84 0.28 -8.86 -3.50
C ASP A 84 -0.79 -8.12 -4.31
N GLU A 85 -1.93 -7.81 -3.72
CA GLU A 85 -2.96 -7.03 -4.39
C GLU A 85 -2.48 -5.62 -4.74
N LEU A 86 -1.83 -4.92 -3.80
CA LEU A 86 -1.24 -3.61 -4.06
C LEU A 86 -0.11 -3.69 -5.09
N CYS A 87 0.74 -4.73 -5.05
CA CYS A 87 1.76 -4.98 -6.08
C CYS A 87 1.15 -5.14 -7.48
N ALA A 88 0.02 -5.84 -7.59
CA ALA A 88 -0.66 -6.05 -8.86
C ALA A 88 -1.38 -4.79 -9.37
N VAL A 89 -2.04 -4.03 -8.49
CA VAL A 89 -2.83 -2.84 -8.85
C VAL A 89 -1.96 -1.61 -9.13
N ARG A 90 -0.84 -1.43 -8.41
CA ARG A 90 0.09 -0.30 -8.64
C ARG A 90 0.57 -0.25 -10.08
N GLY A 91 0.78 -1.41 -10.70
CA GLY A 91 1.44 -1.50 -11.99
C GLY A 91 2.95 -1.22 -11.88
N LEU A 92 3.56 -1.07 -13.06
CA LEU A 92 4.98 -0.77 -13.25
C LEU A 92 5.09 0.34 -14.28
N ASP A 93 5.94 1.33 -14.04
CA ASP A 93 6.34 2.32 -15.03
C ASP A 93 7.60 1.88 -15.82
N GLU A 94 8.07 2.74 -16.72
CA GLU A 94 9.20 2.46 -17.61
C GLU A 94 10.51 2.21 -16.85
N GLU A 95 10.70 2.88 -15.71
CA GLU A 95 11.85 2.71 -14.83
C GLU A 95 11.75 1.41 -14.02
N ASP A 96 10.56 1.07 -13.53
CA ASP A 96 10.29 -0.19 -12.84
C ASP A 96 10.55 -1.41 -13.71
N LEU A 97 10.32 -1.31 -15.02
CA LEU A 97 10.61 -2.39 -15.97
C LEU A 97 12.12 -2.70 -16.05
N GLN A 98 12.98 -1.77 -15.66
CA GLN A 98 14.43 -2.00 -15.55
C GLN A 98 14.82 -2.63 -14.21
N ASN A 99 13.91 -2.67 -13.23
CA ASN A 99 14.11 -3.31 -11.94
C ASN A 99 13.51 -4.73 -11.94
N PHE A 100 14.36 -5.74 -12.18
CA PHE A 100 13.93 -7.14 -12.23
C PHE A 100 13.22 -7.63 -10.96
N ALA A 101 13.54 -7.06 -9.79
CA ALA A 101 12.85 -7.42 -8.55
C ALA A 101 11.40 -6.90 -8.54
N SER A 102 11.18 -5.65 -8.95
CA SER A 102 9.84 -5.06 -9.10
C SER A 102 9.00 -5.83 -10.13
N VAL A 103 9.62 -6.22 -11.26
CA VAL A 103 8.97 -7.02 -12.30
C VAL A 103 8.57 -8.40 -11.77
N ALA A 104 9.49 -9.11 -11.12
CA ALA A 104 9.22 -10.43 -10.58
C ALA A 104 8.12 -10.38 -9.51
N GLN A 105 8.18 -9.41 -8.60
CA GLN A 105 7.14 -9.19 -7.59
C GLN A 105 5.79 -8.94 -8.24
N HIS A 106 5.71 -8.09 -9.26
CA HIS A 106 4.46 -7.80 -9.97
C HIS A 106 3.90 -9.01 -10.72
N VAL A 107 4.74 -9.82 -11.38
CA VAL A 107 4.30 -11.04 -12.07
C VAL A 107 3.77 -12.07 -11.09
N VAL A 108 4.52 -12.36 -10.03
CA VAL A 108 4.07 -13.28 -8.96
C VAL A 108 2.77 -12.78 -8.34
N ALA A 109 2.75 -11.49 -8.01
CA ALA A 109 1.58 -10.83 -7.48
C ALA A 109 0.40 -10.95 -8.43
N ARG A 110 0.58 -10.93 -9.77
CA ARG A 110 -0.44 -11.05 -10.84
C ARG A 110 -0.88 -12.47 -11.21
N GLU A 111 -0.09 -13.47 -10.85
CA GLU A 111 -0.40 -14.88 -11.09
C GLU A 111 -0.99 -15.57 -9.85
N ARG A 112 -0.89 -14.96 -8.66
CA ARG A 112 -1.48 -15.50 -7.43
C ARG A 112 -2.98 -15.82 -7.59
N PRO A 113 -3.41 -17.07 -7.35
CA PRO A 113 -4.82 -17.46 -7.31
C PRO A 113 -5.51 -16.92 -6.06
N GLY A 114 -6.82 -16.64 -6.14
CA GLY A 114 -7.61 -16.24 -4.96
C GLY A 114 -7.50 -14.76 -4.58
N ARG A 115 -7.19 -13.87 -5.53
CA ARG A 115 -7.23 -12.41 -5.29
C ARG A 115 -8.60 -11.99 -4.76
N PRO A 116 -8.66 -11.09 -3.76
CA PRO A 116 -9.93 -10.60 -3.22
C PRO A 116 -10.83 -9.87 -4.24
N VAL A 117 -10.32 -9.40 -5.38
CA VAL A 117 -11.15 -8.70 -6.38
C VAL A 117 -10.75 -9.09 -7.81
N GLY A 118 -11.53 -10.01 -8.39
CA GLY A 118 -11.34 -10.52 -9.75
C GLY A 118 -12.63 -11.01 -10.44
N GLY A 119 -13.80 -10.63 -9.92
CA GLY A 119 -15.09 -10.76 -10.62
C GLY A 119 -15.66 -9.36 -10.81
N ASP A 120 -15.68 -8.88 -12.05
CA ASP A 120 -16.27 -7.61 -12.48
C ASP A 120 -15.92 -6.39 -11.61
N CYS A 121 -14.85 -5.68 -11.99
CA CYS A 121 -14.49 -4.40 -11.37
C CYS A 121 -15.12 -3.25 -12.17
N PRO A 122 -16.32 -2.71 -11.82
CA PRO A 122 -16.68 -1.37 -12.23
C PRO A 122 -15.79 -0.42 -11.43
N ARG A 123 -14.79 0.18 -12.09
CA ARG A 123 -14.01 1.36 -11.64
C ARG A 123 -14.18 1.68 -10.14
N LEU A 124 -13.45 0.95 -9.29
CA LEU A 124 -13.54 1.05 -7.82
C LEU A 124 -12.92 2.32 -7.23
N PHE A 125 -12.71 3.35 -8.06
CA PHE A 125 -12.56 4.73 -7.59
C PHE A 125 -13.72 5.55 -8.17
N PRO A 126 -14.91 5.56 -7.55
CA PRO A 126 -15.68 6.80 -7.61
C PRO A 126 -14.76 7.87 -7.04
N ALA A 127 -14.62 9.00 -7.73
CA ALA A 127 -13.88 10.16 -7.28
C ALA A 127 -14.21 10.38 -5.79
N PHE A 128 -13.27 10.08 -4.90
CA PHE A 128 -13.41 10.35 -3.48
C PHE A 128 -13.62 11.86 -3.38
N PRO A 129 -14.79 12.36 -2.94
CA PRO A 129 -14.83 13.74 -2.48
C PRO A 129 -13.96 13.74 -1.22
N LEU A 130 -12.79 14.35 -1.31
CA LEU A 130 -12.07 14.81 -0.13
C LEU A 130 -13.03 15.72 0.63
N CYS A 131 -13.79 15.17 1.56
CA CYS A 131 -14.50 15.94 2.56
C CYS A 131 -13.44 16.58 3.47
N TYR A 132 -12.90 17.69 3.00
CA TYR A 132 -12.18 18.67 3.77
C TYR A 132 -13.19 19.33 4.71
N ASN A 133 -13.31 18.80 5.93
CA ASN A 133 -13.91 19.57 7.01
C ASN A 133 -12.86 20.57 7.49
N GLY A 134 -12.78 21.69 6.78
CA GLY A 134 -12.23 22.93 7.33
C GLY A 134 -13.13 23.36 8.47
N GLY A 135 -12.69 23.13 9.70
CA GLY A 135 -13.21 23.81 10.87
C GLY A 135 -12.33 25.01 11.16
N GLU A 136 -12.69 26.15 10.56
CA GLU A 136 -12.27 27.46 11.06
C GLU A 136 -13.07 27.81 12.32
N SER A 137 -12.39 28.52 13.23
CA SER A 137 -12.84 29.22 14.44
C SER A 137 -13.32 28.41 15.65
#